data_AF-A0A7S2VV69-F1
#
_entry.id   AF-A0A7S2VV69-F1
#
_cell.length_a   1.000
_cell.length_b   1.000
_cell.length_c   1.000
_cell.angle_alpha   90.00
_cell.angle_beta   90.00
_cell.angle_gamma   90.00
#
_symmetry.space_group_name_H-M   'P 1'
#
loop_
_entity.id
_entity.type
_entity.pdbx_description
1 polymer ?
#
loop_
_entity_poly.entity_id
_entity_poly.type
_entity_poly.pdbx_seq_one_letter_code
_entity_poly.pdbx_strand_id
1 'polypeptide(L)'
;MQPGSEPYQAMTSVDPPKAYADLKVSNKSLFPLKSSPFQSAYQVLDGEEPEFTNYAVRMFRDKEISFMGCIDYIFISKHWNVSAVADLPEREETKNNVPSYPSMDQPSDHTPIAATLSLGK
;
A
#
# COMPACT_ATOMS: atom_id res chain seq x y z
N MET A 1 -1.80 4.60 -3.86
CA MET A 1 -0.45 4.44 -4.47
C MET A 1 -0.29 2.96 -4.71
N GLN A 2 -0.10 2.48 -5.94
CA GLN A 2 -0.01 1.02 -6.20
C GLN A 2 1.43 0.52 -6.11
N PRO A 3 1.69 -0.78 -5.85
CA PRO A 3 3.02 -1.34 -5.91
C PRO A 3 3.70 -1.04 -7.24
N GLY A 4 4.98 -0.68 -7.20
CA GLY A 4 5.77 -0.35 -8.40
C GLY A 4 5.45 1.00 -9.06
N SER A 5 4.42 1.73 -8.62
CA SER A 5 4.18 3.10 -9.10
C SER A 5 5.30 4.06 -8.68
N GLU A 6 5.47 5.17 -9.40
CA GLU A 6 6.53 6.14 -9.05
C GLU A 6 6.45 6.66 -7.60
N PRO A 7 5.27 6.98 -7.03
CA PRO A 7 5.18 7.36 -5.63
C PRO A 7 5.63 6.25 -4.67
N TYR A 8 5.35 4.98 -5.00
CA TYR A 8 5.78 3.85 -4.19
C TYR A 8 7.31 3.72 -4.24
N GLN A 9 7.89 3.74 -5.44
CA GLN A 9 9.33 3.71 -5.64
C GLN A 9 10.03 4.89 -4.97
N ALA A 10 9.40 6.07 -4.94
CA ALA A 10 9.95 7.23 -4.24
C ALA A 10 10.14 7.00 -2.73
N MET A 11 9.32 6.13 -2.12
CA MET A 11 9.38 5.79 -0.70
C MET A 11 10.29 4.59 -0.41
N THR A 12 10.41 3.65 -1.36
CA THR A 12 11.06 2.35 -1.13
C THR A 12 12.39 2.15 -1.86
N SER A 13 12.76 3.04 -2.79
CA SER A 13 14.00 2.93 -3.57
C SER A 13 15.08 3.88 -3.06
N VAL A 14 16.34 3.43 -3.15
CA VAL A 14 17.52 4.27 -2.88
C VAL A 14 17.65 5.39 -3.92
N ASP A 15 17.32 5.08 -5.18
CA ASP A 15 17.28 6.01 -6.29
C ASP A 15 15.82 6.20 -6.73
N PRO A 16 15.10 7.17 -6.14
CA PRO A 16 13.70 7.41 -6.51
C PRO A 16 13.61 7.89 -7.98
N PRO A 17 12.49 7.61 -8.68
CA PRO A 17 12.31 8.00 -10.08
C PRO A 17 12.54 9.50 -10.31
N LYS A 18 13.17 9.86 -11.43
CA LYS A 18 13.49 11.25 -11.80
C LYS A 18 12.26 12.18 -11.76
N ALA A 19 11.06 11.66 -12.05
CA ALA A 19 9.82 12.41 -12.02
C ALA A 19 9.53 13.07 -10.65
N TYR A 20 10.01 12.49 -9.54
CA TYR A 20 9.91 13.09 -8.20
C TYR A 20 11.00 14.13 -7.91
N ALA A 21 12.19 13.99 -8.51
CA ALA A 21 13.25 15.00 -8.42
C ALA A 21 12.87 16.30 -9.13
N ASP A 22 12.01 16.21 -10.15
CA ASP A 22 11.57 17.34 -10.98
C ASP A 22 10.22 17.96 -10.55
N LEU A 23 9.60 17.46 -9.47
CA LEU A 23 8.41 18.10 -8.91
C LEU A 23 8.72 19.57 -8.61
N LYS A 24 8.04 20.49 -9.28
CA LYS A 24 8.12 21.92 -8.97
C LYS A 24 7.35 22.21 -7.68
N VAL A 25 7.85 21.70 -6.56
CA VAL A 25 7.35 22.07 -5.23
C VAL A 25 7.75 23.52 -5.02
N SER A 26 6.76 24.40 -4.78
CA SER A 26 6.97 25.84 -4.57
C SER A 26 7.88 26.16 -3.39
N ASN A 27 8.16 25.16 -2.54
CA ASN A 27 9.03 25.28 -1.38
C ASN A 27 10.13 24.22 -1.43
N LYS A 28 11.32 24.61 -1.91
CA LYS A 28 12.49 23.73 -2.04
C LYS A 28 13.00 23.16 -0.70
N SER A 29 12.57 23.70 0.44
CA SER A 29 12.89 23.17 1.78
C SER A 29 12.08 21.92 2.17
N LEU A 30 11.08 21.54 1.37
CA LEU A 30 10.27 20.34 1.58
C LEU A 30 10.81 19.10 0.87
N PHE A 31 11.92 19.21 0.13
CA PHE A 31 12.61 18.04 -0.41
C PHE A 31 13.35 17.31 0.71
N PRO A 32 13.16 15.99 0.85
CA PRO A 32 13.45 15.32 2.10
C PRO A 32 14.96 15.27 2.34
N LEU A 33 15.32 15.51 3.61
CA LEU A 33 16.52 14.98 4.24
C LEU A 33 16.86 13.62 3.64
N LYS A 34 18.12 13.38 3.25
CA LYS A 34 18.61 12.06 2.84
C LYS A 34 18.21 11.01 3.89
N SER A 35 17.08 10.34 3.69
CA SER A 35 16.61 9.25 4.52
C SER A 35 16.86 7.94 3.79
N SER A 36 17.10 6.88 4.55
CA SER A 36 17.10 5.54 3.96
C SER A 36 15.70 5.23 3.43
N PRO A 37 15.57 4.45 2.34
CA PRO A 37 14.27 4.00 1.86
C PRO A 37 13.55 3.21 2.96
N PHE A 38 12.22 3.38 3.00
CA PHE A 38 11.36 2.54 3.81
C PHE A 38 11.18 1.16 3.16
N GLN A 39 10.69 0.21 3.94
CA GLN A 39 10.31 -1.13 3.50
C GLN A 39 8.84 -1.35 3.86
N SER A 40 8.07 -2.04 3.01
CA SER A 40 6.73 -2.51 3.40
C SER A 40 6.84 -3.73 4.29
N ALA A 41 6.08 -3.78 5.38
CA ALA A 41 6.09 -4.91 6.30
C ALA A 41 5.66 -6.24 5.62
N TYR A 42 4.66 -6.20 4.73
CA TYR A 42 4.21 -7.36 3.96
C TYR A 42 5.29 -7.82 2.98
N GLN A 43 5.86 -6.90 2.20
CA GLN A 43 6.96 -7.21 1.28
C GLN A 43 8.18 -7.82 1.99
N VAL A 44 8.47 -7.41 3.24
CA VAL A 44 9.57 -7.96 4.04
C VAL A 44 9.28 -9.37 4.54
N LEU A 45 8.05 -9.64 5.01
CA LEU A 45 7.71 -10.94 5.60
C LEU A 45 7.32 -11.98 4.54
N ASP A 46 6.46 -11.61 3.61
CA ASP A 46 5.85 -12.52 2.63
C ASP A 46 6.61 -12.52 1.29
N GLY A 47 7.48 -11.54 1.08
CA GLY A 47 8.25 -11.39 -0.17
C GLY A 47 7.46 -10.71 -1.30
N GLU A 48 6.22 -10.30 -1.05
CA GLU A 48 5.38 -9.57 -1.98
C GLU A 48 4.41 -8.61 -1.25
N GLU A 49 3.84 -7.66 -1.99
CA GLU A 49 2.75 -6.84 -1.47
C GLU A 49 1.41 -7.59 -1.59
N PRO A 50 0.41 -7.28 -0.75
CA PRO A 50 -0.91 -7.88 -0.85
C PRO A 50 -1.53 -7.75 -2.24
N GLU A 51 -2.35 -8.73 -2.65
CA GLU A 51 -3.07 -8.64 -3.92
C GLU A 51 -4.01 -7.42 -3.96
N PHE A 52 -4.65 -7.12 -2.83
CA PHE A 52 -5.42 -5.89 -2.65
C PHE A 52 -5.53 -5.51 -1.16
N THR A 53 -5.72 -4.21 -0.93
CA THR A 53 -6.12 -3.66 0.38
C THR A 53 -7.36 -2.79 0.25
N ASN A 54 -7.80 -2.46 -0.97
CA ASN A 54 -9.04 -1.77 -1.28
C ASN A 54 -9.83 -2.55 -2.33
N TYR A 55 -11.15 -2.61 -2.16
CA TYR A 55 -12.09 -3.10 -3.16
C TYR A 55 -13.36 -2.25 -3.18
N ALA A 56 -13.51 -1.38 -4.17
CA ALA A 56 -14.68 -0.53 -4.31
C ALA A 56 -15.26 -0.55 -5.72
N VAL A 57 -16.57 -0.75 -5.81
CA VAL A 57 -17.36 -0.59 -7.02
C VAL A 57 -18.34 0.56 -6.81
N ARG A 58 -18.34 1.54 -7.71
CA ARG A 58 -19.15 2.77 -7.60
C ARG A 58 -19.82 3.10 -8.93
N MET A 59 -21.02 3.66 -8.88
CA MET A 59 -21.70 4.17 -10.07
C MET A 59 -21.36 5.65 -10.28
N PHE A 60 -20.91 6.00 -11.49
CA PHE A 60 -20.67 7.38 -11.90
C PHE A 60 -21.25 7.63 -13.28
N ARG A 61 -22.27 8.51 -13.39
CA ARG A 61 -22.95 8.84 -14.66
C ARG A 61 -23.33 7.59 -15.46
N ASP A 62 -24.04 6.67 -14.80
CA ASP A 62 -24.54 5.40 -15.36
C ASP A 62 -23.46 4.41 -15.80
N LYS A 63 -22.20 4.64 -15.41
CA LYS A 63 -21.10 3.69 -15.61
C LYS A 63 -20.64 3.14 -14.27
N GLU A 64 -20.46 1.83 -14.24
CA GLU A 64 -19.78 1.18 -13.13
C GLU A 64 -18.28 1.45 -13.23
N ILE A 65 -17.69 1.91 -12.13
CA ILE A 65 -16.26 2.09 -11.95
C ILE A 65 -15.85 1.17 -10.82
N SER A 66 -15.00 0.19 -11.12
CA SER A 66 -14.45 -0.75 -10.16
C SER A 66 -12.96 -0.50 -9.97
N PHE A 67 -12.52 -0.54 -8.71
CA PHE A 67 -11.11 -0.55 -8.36
C PHE A 67 -10.87 -1.61 -7.28
N MET A 68 -9.82 -2.41 -7.50
CA MET A 68 -9.36 -3.39 -6.53
C MET A 68 -7.84 -3.52 -6.62
N GLY A 69 -7.14 -3.09 -5.57
CA GLY A 69 -5.68 -3.09 -5.56
C GLY A 69 -5.09 -2.77 -4.20
N CYS A 70 -3.78 -2.98 -4.09
CA CYS A 70 -3.00 -2.63 -2.90
C CYS A 70 -2.69 -1.14 -2.93
N ILE A 71 -3.20 -0.42 -1.94
CA ILE A 71 -2.94 1.02 -1.78
C ILE A 71 -2.61 1.44 -0.34
N ASP A 72 -2.59 0.49 0.59
CA ASP A 72 -2.29 0.68 2.00
C ASP A 72 -1.02 -0.08 2.37
N TYR A 73 -0.16 0.55 3.18
CA TYR A 73 1.15 0.02 3.52
C TYR A 73 1.49 0.31 4.97
N ILE A 74 2.22 -0.62 5.61
CA ILE A 74 2.92 -0.36 6.86
C ILE A 74 4.40 -0.18 6.50
N PHE A 75 4.80 1.07 6.26
CA PHE A 75 6.18 1.40 5.98
C PHE A 75 7.02 1.42 7.25
N ILE A 76 8.13 0.69 7.22
CA ILE A 76 9.08 0.55 8.31
C ILE A 76 10.48 0.93 7.86
N SER A 77 11.28 1.42 8.80
CA SER A 77 12.72 1.60 8.65
C SER A 77 13.46 0.28 8.92
N LYS A 78 14.69 0.16 8.40
CA LYS A 78 15.54 -1.05 8.46
C LYS A 78 15.83 -1.62 9.86
N HIS A 79 15.60 -0.84 10.92
CA HIS A 79 15.83 -1.27 12.30
C HIS A 79 14.63 -2.00 12.91
N TRP A 80 13.54 -2.20 12.17
CA TRP A 80 12.41 -3.01 12.63
C TRP A 80 12.51 -4.42 12.07
N ASN A 81 12.24 -5.40 12.93
CA ASN A 81 11.99 -6.77 12.52
C ASN A 81 10.48 -7.00 12.41
N VAL A 82 10.04 -7.60 11.31
CA VAL A 82 8.65 -8.04 11.11
C VAL A 82 8.57 -9.52 11.45
N SER A 83 7.68 -9.88 12.37
CA SER A 83 7.51 -11.28 12.83
C SER A 83 6.19 -11.91 12.41
N ALA A 84 5.19 -11.09 12.11
CA ALA A 84 3.89 -11.50 11.60
C ALA A 84 3.24 -10.31 10.88
N VAL A 85 2.39 -10.61 9.91
CA VAL A 85 1.40 -9.67 9.34
C VAL A 85 0.02 -10.31 9.44
N ALA A 86 -1.04 -9.51 9.35
CA ALA A 86 -2.39 -10.07 9.28
C ALA A 86 -2.63 -10.73 7.93
N ASP A 87 -3.22 -11.93 7.95
CA ASP A 87 -3.69 -12.60 6.73
C ASP A 87 -4.75 -11.72 6.05
N LEU A 88 -4.61 -11.55 4.74
CA LEU A 88 -5.55 -10.77 3.93
C LEU A 88 -6.31 -11.70 2.99
N PRO A 89 -7.59 -11.37 2.66
CA PRO A 89 -8.36 -12.17 1.73
C PRO A 89 -7.70 -12.26 0.36
N GLU A 90 -7.84 -13.40 -0.31
CA GLU A 90 -7.43 -13.55 -1.70
C GLU A 90 -8.38 -12.80 -2.63
N ARG A 91 -7.85 -12.21 -3.71
CA ARG A 91 -8.59 -11.38 -4.66
C ARG A 91 -9.73 -12.14 -5.31
N GLU A 92 -9.44 -13.33 -5.84
CA GLU A 92 -10.41 -14.09 -6.63
C GLU A 92 -11.49 -14.70 -5.73
N GLU A 93 -11.14 -15.20 -4.55
CA GLU A 93 -12.12 -15.63 -3.55
C GLU A 93 -13.04 -14.48 -3.13
N THR A 94 -12.48 -13.30 -2.86
CA THR A 94 -13.28 -12.12 -2.47
C THR A 94 -14.28 -11.71 -3.54
N LYS A 95 -13.85 -11.62 -4.80
CA LYS A 95 -14.75 -11.27 -5.93
C LYS A 95 -15.88 -12.29 -6.12
N ASN A 96 -15.63 -13.56 -5.84
CA ASN A 96 -16.64 -14.62 -5.97
C ASN A 96 -17.68 -14.55 -4.84
N ASN A 97 -17.31 -14.02 -3.67
CA ASN A 97 -18.17 -13.97 -2.50
C ASN A 97 -18.95 -12.65 -2.36
N VAL A 98 -18.37 -11.52 -2.74
CA VAL A 98 -19.01 -10.20 -2.63
C VAL A 98 -18.75 -9.32 -3.86
N PRO A 99 -19.73 -8.51 -4.29
CA PRO A 99 -19.59 -7.66 -5.48
C PRO A 99 -18.77 -6.37 -5.24
N SER A 100 -18.59 -5.96 -3.98
CA SER A 100 -17.82 -4.78 -3.57
C SER A 100 -17.64 -4.79 -2.05
N TYR A 101 -16.65 -4.05 -1.56
CA TYR A 101 -16.68 -3.51 -0.20
C TYR A 101 -17.18 -2.05 -0.19
N PRO A 102 -17.65 -1.51 0.95
CA PRO A 102 -18.05 -2.28 2.15
C PRO A 102 -19.18 -3.27 1.83
N SER A 103 -19.29 -4.32 2.64
CA SER A 103 -20.34 -5.34 2.59
C SER A 103 -20.99 -5.51 3.96
N MET A 104 -21.91 -6.46 4.12
CA MET A 104 -22.52 -6.76 5.42
C MET A 104 -21.48 -7.12 6.49
N ASP A 105 -20.42 -7.81 6.10
CA ASP A 105 -19.37 -8.29 7.00
C ASP A 105 -18.09 -7.45 6.97
N GLN A 106 -17.97 -6.52 6.00
CA GLN A 106 -16.81 -5.65 5.83
C GLN A 106 -17.23 -4.17 5.88
N PRO A 107 -16.94 -3.44 6.97
CA PRO A 107 -17.50 -2.10 7.18
C PRO A 107 -16.80 -0.97 6.40
N SER A 108 -15.69 -1.26 5.72
CA SER A 108 -14.92 -0.30 4.92
C SER A 108 -14.65 -0.88 3.53
N ASP A 109 -14.43 -0.03 2.53
CA ASP A 109 -13.88 -0.44 1.24
C ASP A 109 -12.40 -0.86 1.31
N HIS A 110 -11.74 -0.65 2.45
CA HIS A 110 -10.40 -1.13 2.74
C HIS A 110 -10.37 -2.30 3.72
N THR A 111 -9.48 -3.25 3.47
CA THR A 111 -9.16 -4.34 4.40
C THR A 111 -8.17 -3.84 5.45
N PRO A 112 -8.42 -4.07 6.76
CA PRO A 112 -7.45 -3.75 7.80
C PRO A 112 -6.12 -4.49 7.60
N ILE A 113 -5.02 -3.76 7.61
CA ILE A 113 -3.66 -4.32 7.58
C ILE A 113 -3.02 -4.22 8.97
N ALA A 114 -2.21 -5.20 9.34
CA ALA A 114 -1.50 -5.20 10.63
C ALA A 114 -0.14 -5.89 10.53
N ALA A 115 0.80 -5.51 11.40
CA ALA A 115 2.11 -6.14 11.52
C ALA A 115 2.55 -6.19 12.97
N THR A 116 3.22 -7.28 13.35
CA THR A 116 3.90 -7.41 14.65
C THR A 116 5.38 -7.03 14.50
N LEU A 117 5.73 -5.90 15.09
CA LEU A 117 7.07 -5.31 14.98
C LEU A 117 7.84 -5.44 16.29
N SER A 118 9.14 -5.67 16.17
CA SER A 118 10.10 -5.54 17.27
C SER A 118 11.31 -4.73 16.83
N LEU A 119 11.96 -4.05 17.77
CA LEU A 119 13.18 -3.33 17.47
C LEU A 119 14.33 -4.33 17.23
N GLY A 120 15.00 -4.20 16.10
CA GLY A 120 16.24 -4.90 15.79
C GLY A 120 17.35 -4.52 16.76
N LYS A 121 18.20 -5.50 17.07
CA LYS A 121 19.42 -5.27 17.85
C LYS A 121 20.49 -4.58 17.02
#